data_AF-A0A661WMT1-F1
#
_entry.id   AF-A0A661WMT1-F1
#
_cell.length_a   1.000
_cell.length_b   1.000
_cell.length_c   1.000
_cell.angle_alpha   90.00
_cell.angle_beta   90.00
_cell.angle_gamma   90.00
#
_symmetry.space_group_name_H-M   'P 1'
#
loop_
_entity.id
_entity.type
_entity.pdbx_description
1 polymer ?
#
loop_
_entity_poly.entity_id
_entity_poly.type
_entity_poly.pdbx_seq_one_letter_code
_entity_poly.pdbx_strand_id
1 'polypeptide(L)' 'MRVFEEITRYKIIQGQLPLDGLYSVEELEALIAAYLAWKAASEPDEITLLGERKEGQVVIPVKELKPKYY' A
#
# COMPACT_ATOMS: atom_id res chain seq x y z
N MET A 1 -9.33 11.69 -14.89
CA MET A 1 -7.91 11.24 -14.88
C MET A 1 -7.43 11.09 -16.31
N ARG A 2 -6.39 11.82 -16.72
CA ARG A 2 -5.67 11.61 -17.99
C ARG A 2 -4.23 11.20 -17.69
N VAL A 3 -4.06 10.17 -16.85
CA VAL A 3 -2.73 9.63 -16.48
C VAL A 3 -2.37 8.50 -17.45
N PHE A 4 -2.33 8.82 -18.74
CA PHE A 4 -1.85 7.90 -19.77
C PHE A 4 -0.92 8.64 -20.73
N GLU A 5 -0.05 9.51 -20.18
CA GLU A 5 1.18 9.80 -20.92
C GLU A 5 1.97 8.50 -21.07
N GLU A 6 2.41 8.20 -22.29
CA GLU A 6 3.14 6.99 -22.60
C GLU A 6 4.46 6.93 -21.81
N ILE A 7 4.65 5.85 -21.04
CA ILE A 7 5.92 5.53 -20.40
C ILE A 7 6.82 4.89 -21.44
N THR A 8 7.84 5.61 -21.90
CA THR A 8 8.81 5.10 -22.88
C THR A 8 10.19 4.94 -22.27
N ARG A 9 11.00 4.02 -22.81
CA ARG A 9 12.42 3.84 -22.39
C ARG A 9 13.20 5.16 -22.49
N TYR A 10 12.94 5.94 -23.53
CA TYR A 10 13.55 7.26 -23.73
C TYR A 10 13.24 8.21 -22.57
N LYS A 11 11.96 8.38 -22.21
CA LYS A 11 11.53 9.24 -21.10
C LYS A 11 12.09 8.79 -19.75
N ILE A 12 12.13 7.48 -19.48
CA ILE A 12 12.71 6.93 -18.24
C ILE A 12 14.19 7.28 -18.12
N ILE A 13 14.99 7.08 -19.19
CA ILE A 13 16.43 7.41 -19.17
C ILE A 13 16.67 8.90 -18.93
N GLN A 14 15.75 9.75 -19.38
CA GLN A 14 15.80 11.20 -19.18
C GLN A 14 15.21 11.66 -17.82
N GLY A 15 14.75 10.74 -16.97
CA GLY A 15 14.11 11.07 -15.68
C GLY A 15 12.74 11.74 -15.82
N GLN A 16 12.12 11.68 -17.00
CA GLN A 16 10.81 12.27 -17.27
C GLN A 16 9.72 11.24 -16.99
N LEU A 17 9.24 11.20 -15.75
CA LEU A 17 8.12 10.34 -15.35
C LEU A 17 6.84 11.18 -15.26
N PRO A 18 5.72 10.69 -15.82
CA PRO A 18 4.43 11.36 -15.68
C PRO A 18 3.88 11.10 -14.27
N LEU A 19 4.26 11.94 -13.32
CA LEU A 19 3.83 11.84 -11.92
C LEU A 19 2.52 12.60 -11.66
N ASP A 20 2.05 13.41 -12.62
CA ASP A 20 0.82 14.17 -12.49
C ASP A 20 -0.39 13.27 -12.24
N GLY A 21 -1.07 13.53 -11.11
CA GLY A 21 -2.23 12.75 -10.69
C GLY A 21 -1.88 11.43 -9.97
N LEU A 22 -0.61 11.16 -9.69
CA LEU A 22 -0.23 10.17 -8.69
C LEU A 22 -0.40 10.76 -7.30
N TYR A 23 -0.87 9.92 -6.38
CA TYR A 23 -0.91 10.27 -4.96
C TYR A 23 0.51 10.44 -4.42
N SER A 24 0.69 11.39 -3.52
CA SER A 24 1.90 11.52 -2.72
C SER A 24 2.03 10.31 -1.77
N VAL A 25 3.23 10.14 -1.20
CA VAL A 25 3.46 9.09 -0.20
C VAL A 25 2.51 9.26 0.98
N GLU A 26 2.35 10.49 1.45
CA GLU A 26 1.48 10.85 2.58
C GLU A 26 0.01 10.56 2.27
N GLU A 27 -0.44 10.83 1.04
CA GLU A 27 -1.81 10.50 0.60
C GLU A 27 -2.02 8.98 0.57
N LEU A 28 -1.05 8.22 0.06
CA LEU A 28 -1.10 6.76 0.07
C LEU A 28 -1.10 6.19 1.49
N GLU A 29 -0.28 6.75 2.39
CA GLU A 29 -0.22 6.37 3.80
C GLU A 29 -1.55 6.64 4.51
N ALA A 30 -2.17 7.79 4.27
CA ALA A 30 -3.48 8.13 4.83
C ALA A 30 -4.57 7.16 4.33
N LEU A 31 -4.58 6.87 3.03
CA LEU A 31 -5.55 5.94 2.43
C LEU A 31 -5.41 4.53 2.98
N ILE A 32 -4.17 4.00 3.07
CA ILE A 32 -3.97 2.64 3.58
C ILE A 32 -4.28 2.55 5.07
N ALA A 33 -3.96 3.57 5.87
CA ALA A 33 -4.28 3.60 7.29
C ALA A 33 -5.81 3.62 7.52
N ALA A 34 -6.54 4.45 6.78
CA ALA A 34 -8.00 4.52 6.87
C ALA A 34 -8.66 3.18 6.47
N TYR A 35 -8.19 2.58 5.36
CA TYR A 35 -8.65 1.27 4.92
C TYR A 35 -8.39 0.17 5.96
N LEU A 36 -7.17 0.12 6.52
CA LEU A 36 -6.81 -0.86 7.54
C LEU A 36 -7.63 -0.70 8.82
N ALA A 37 -7.88 0.54 9.26
CA ALA A 37 -8.71 0.80 10.42
C ALA A 37 -10.16 0.31 10.20
N TRP A 38 -10.75 0.62 9.05
CA TRP A 38 -12.08 0.12 8.70
C TRP A 38 -12.13 -1.40 8.62
N LYS A 39 -11.13 -2.03 7.97
CA LYS A 39 -11.07 -3.48 7.81
C LYS A 39 -10.88 -4.19 9.14
N ALA A 40 -10.00 -3.70 10.01
CA ALA A 40 -9.80 -4.26 11.34
C ALA A 40 -11.07 -4.17 12.21
N ALA A 41 -11.88 -3.12 12.05
CA ALA A 41 -13.12 -2.95 12.79
C ALA A 41 -14.29 -3.76 12.22
N SER A 42 -14.37 -3.89 10.89
CA SER A 42 -15.52 -4.48 10.19
C SER A 42 -15.33 -5.97 9.88
N GLU A 43 -14.09 -6.38 9.61
CA GLU A 43 -13.70 -7.72 9.14
C GLU A 43 -12.39 -8.16 9.83
N PRO A 44 -12.36 -8.31 11.18
CA PRO A 44 -11.14 -8.61 11.93
C PRO A 44 -10.49 -9.95 11.56
N ASP A 45 -11.25 -10.91 11.01
CA ASP A 45 -10.75 -12.21 10.57
C ASP A 45 -10.06 -12.16 9.18
N GLU A 46 -10.15 -11.02 8.48
CA GLU A 46 -9.56 -10.82 7.14
C GLU A 46 -8.28 -9.98 7.19
N ILE A 47 -7.67 -9.88 8.37
CA ILE A 47 -6.39 -9.21 8.62
C ILE A 47 -5.41 -10.14 9.34
N THR A 48 -4.11 -9.90 9.15
CA THR A 48 -3.03 -10.58 9.87
C THR A 48 -2.23 -9.55 10.65
N LEU A 49 -1.98 -9.83 11.93
CA LEU A 49 -1.06 -9.07 12.76
C LEU A 49 0.32 -9.71 12.72
N LEU A 50 1.31 -9.00 12.17
CA LEU A 50 2.69 -9.47 12.07
C LEU A 50 3.56 -8.80 13.14
N GLY A 51 4.36 -9.61 13.84
CA GLY A 51 5.27 -9.15 14.91
C GLY A 51 4.73 -9.39 16.32
N GLU A 52 5.58 -9.08 17.30
CA GLU A 52 5.33 -9.32 18.72
C GLU A 52 4.51 -8.21 19.36
N ARG A 53 3.47 -8.58 20.12
CA ARG A 53 2.54 -7.62 20.72
C ARG A 53 3.21 -6.57 21.61
N LYS A 54 4.32 -6.92 22.26
CA LYS A 54 5.07 -6.01 23.15
C LYS A 54 5.95 -5.01 22.41
N GLU A 55 6.38 -5.33 21.20
CA GLU A 55 7.24 -4.48 20.36
C GLU A 55 6.42 -3.65 19.37
N GLY A 56 5.16 -4.02 19.17
CA GLY A 56 4.27 -3.45 18.17
C GLY A 56 3.99 -4.46 17.07
N GLN A 57 2.87 -4.28 16.39
CA GLN A 57 2.43 -5.19 15.33
C GLN A 57 2.09 -4.39 14.08
N VAL A 58 2.39 -4.98 12.93
CA VAL A 58 1.99 -4.47 11.62
C VAL A 58 0.70 -5.16 11.20
N VAL A 59 -0.30 -4.38 10.82
CA VAL A 59 -1.57 -4.91 10.30
C VAL A 59 -1.46 -5.09 8.79
N ILE A 60 -1.70 -6.30 8.31
CA ILE A 60 -1.68 -6.64 6.89
C ILE A 60 -3.10 -7.03 6.47
N PRO A 61 -3.65 -6.49 5.35
CA PRO A 61 -5.06 -6.67 4.99
C PRO A 61 -5.33 -8.02 4.30
N VAL A 62 -4.76 -9.10 4.82
CA VAL A 62 -4.95 -10.47 4.33
C VAL A 62 -5.26 -11.38 5.50
N LYS A 63 -6.13 -12.37 5.26
CA LYS A 63 -6.48 -13.39 6.25
C LYS A 63 -5.30 -14.27 6.66
N GLU A 64 -4.54 -14.74 5.68
CA GLU A 64 -3.39 -15.62 5.90
C GLU A 64 -2.20 -15.13 5.08
N LEU A 65 -1.05 -15.00 5.73
CA LEU A 65 0.22 -14.77 5.06
C LEU A 65 0.69 -16.06 4.39
N LYS A 66 1.21 -15.93 3.16
CA LYS A 66 1.80 -17.08 2.46
C LYS A 66 3.04 -17.55 3.25
N PRO A 67 3.32 -18.87 3.30
CA PRO A 67 4.45 -19.46 4.04
C PRO A 67 5.83 -18.82 3.81
N LYS A 68 6.05 -18.23 2.63
CA LYS A 68 7.31 -17.55 2.29
C LYS A 68 7.50 -16.16 2.92
N TYR A 69 6.51 -15.65 3.65
CA TYR A 69 6.51 -14.31 4.26
C TYR A 69 6.46 -14.38 5.80
N TYR A 70 6.63 -15.57 6.37
CA TYR A 70 6.89 -15.76 7.80
C TYR A 70 8.38 -15.53 8.08
#